data_AF-A0A8S4BRS4-F1
#
_entry.id   AF-A0A8S4BRS4-F1
#
_cell.length_a   1.000
_cell.length_b   1.000
_cell.length_c   1.000
_cell.angle_alpha   90.00
_cell.angle_beta   90.00
_cell.angle_gamma   90.00
#
_symmetry.space_group_name_H-M   'P 1'
#
loop_
_entity.id
_entity.type
_entity.pdbx_description
1 polymer ?
#
loop_
_entity_poly.entity_id
_entity_poly.type
_entity_poly.pdbx_seq_one_letter_code
_entity_poly.pdbx_strand_id
1 'polypeptide(L)'
;MKSLLVLVMFAACAAIPQDLSGKMFTFPAETNTAHVKLNTLVQDFGAVTVCHRSFTDLRRDHALFSLSTPINPNDFLIFWDNTNKEIEPHVRDRKVELKGQDYKLNMWHSVCTTWDSQTGLVQLWFDGQPSIRKFISSGLKIEGPFMIILGQEQDAHGGGFDMKQCFIGMMSDVHMWDYTLSHCEIQNYVDELNFTPGNVLNWRALEYEISGRVLLENKYLDETFKMEPLILLAMLTLCAATPLDLSDKMFTFPQETSTANVRLIPSRQNLSAVTVCFRSFTDLTRDHSLFSLATPSKDNEFLIFKNSGSEGFHLYARSVFAVVIGHEYKQNMWHSICATWDASSGLVQLWVDGIPSSRKFTGSGTMAEQMIIVLGQDQDSYGGSFDAKQSFVGMISDLHMWDNVLSPCEIQKYTGDSNFPDGNVLNWKAMEFKITGRVQIEEKQSKYSSMCNN
;
A
#
# COMPACT_ATOMS: atom_id res chain seq x y z
N MET A 1 -27.36 -23.04 67.76
CA MET A 1 -27.22 -22.31 66.49
C MET A 1 -26.13 -23.00 65.67
N LYS A 2 -26.49 -23.74 64.62
CA LYS A 2 -25.52 -24.36 63.71
C LYS A 2 -25.23 -23.34 62.60
N SER A 3 -24.00 -22.87 62.52
CA SER A 3 -23.55 -21.96 61.45
C SER A 3 -23.41 -22.77 60.17
N LEU A 4 -24.22 -22.46 59.17
CA LEU A 4 -24.15 -23.05 57.84
C LEU A 4 -23.14 -22.22 57.02
N LEU A 5 -21.94 -22.76 56.84
CA LEU A 5 -20.94 -22.18 55.95
C LEU A 5 -21.40 -22.47 54.51
N VAL A 6 -21.96 -21.47 53.83
CA VAL A 6 -22.28 -21.55 52.40
C VAL A 6 -20.99 -21.28 51.63
N LEU A 7 -20.38 -22.34 51.10
CA LEU A 7 -19.29 -22.24 50.13
C LEU A 7 -19.89 -21.78 48.79
N VAL A 8 -19.74 -20.51 48.46
CA VAL A 8 -20.08 -19.99 47.13
C VAL A 8 -18.94 -20.37 46.20
N MET A 9 -19.13 -21.45 45.42
CA MET A 9 -18.23 -21.77 44.31
C MET A 9 -18.48 -20.79 43.17
N PHE A 10 -17.57 -19.84 42.96
CA PHE A 10 -17.49 -19.08 41.72
C PHE A 10 -16.97 -20.01 40.62
N ALA A 11 -17.89 -20.56 39.81
CA ALA A 11 -17.51 -21.17 38.54
C ALA A 11 -17.11 -20.02 37.60
N ALA A 12 -15.81 -19.74 37.49
CA ALA A 12 -15.29 -18.95 36.38
C ALA A 12 -15.50 -19.78 35.11
N CYS A 13 -16.53 -19.44 34.33
CA CYS A 13 -16.73 -19.99 32.99
C CYS A 13 -15.61 -19.39 32.12
N ALA A 14 -14.48 -20.10 32.01
CA ALA A 14 -13.48 -19.76 31.02
C ALA A 14 -14.17 -19.84 29.64
N ALA A 15 -14.14 -18.75 28.87
CA ALA A 15 -14.65 -18.75 27.51
C ALA A 15 -13.89 -19.83 26.72
N ILE A 16 -14.61 -20.82 26.20
CA ILE A 16 -13.99 -21.90 25.43
C ILE A 16 -13.90 -21.42 23.98
N PRO A 17 -12.74 -21.53 23.30
CA PRO A 17 -12.62 -21.20 21.89
C PRO A 17 -13.68 -21.90 21.05
N GLN A 18 -14.36 -21.15 20.17
CA GLN A 18 -15.40 -21.68 19.30
C GLN A 18 -14.99 -21.60 17.83
N ASP A 19 -15.28 -22.65 17.07
CA ASP A 19 -15.20 -22.61 15.60
C ASP A 19 -16.41 -21.83 15.04
N LEU A 20 -16.12 -20.69 14.40
CA LEU A 20 -17.09 -19.82 13.77
C LEU A 20 -17.10 -19.94 12.24
N SER A 21 -16.48 -20.99 11.68
CA SER A 21 -16.55 -21.28 10.24
C SER A 21 -18.00 -21.32 9.76
N GLY A 22 -18.30 -20.59 8.68
CA GLY A 22 -19.66 -20.46 8.14
C GLY A 22 -20.60 -19.60 8.99
N LYS A 23 -20.11 -18.87 10.00
CA LYS A 23 -20.89 -17.94 10.82
C LYS A 23 -20.45 -16.49 10.63
N MET A 24 -21.29 -15.57 11.07
CA MET A 24 -21.05 -14.14 11.09
C MET A 24 -21.64 -13.49 12.35
N PHE A 25 -21.04 -12.39 12.79
CA PHE A 25 -21.66 -11.48 13.73
C PHE A 25 -22.50 -10.45 12.97
N THR A 26 -23.75 -10.25 13.40
CA THR A 26 -24.64 -9.21 12.88
C THR A 26 -24.82 -8.12 13.94
N PHE A 27 -24.53 -6.88 13.56
CA PHE A 27 -24.76 -5.66 14.31
C PHE A 27 -25.97 -4.94 13.70
N PRO A 28 -27.20 -5.19 14.19
CA PRO A 28 -28.41 -4.84 13.47
C PRO A 28 -28.92 -3.40 13.71
N ALA A 29 -28.28 -2.64 14.60
CA ALA A 29 -28.77 -1.33 15.01
C ALA A 29 -27.66 -0.41 15.48
N GLU A 30 -27.87 0.89 15.27
CA GLU A 30 -27.01 1.94 15.83
C GLU A 30 -27.09 1.93 17.35
N THR A 31 -25.95 1.73 18.01
CA THR A 31 -25.82 1.80 19.47
C THR A 31 -24.43 2.26 19.85
N ASN A 32 -24.25 2.71 21.08
CA ASN A 32 -22.95 2.89 21.72
C ASN A 32 -22.66 1.81 22.78
N THR A 33 -23.24 0.62 22.63
CA THR A 33 -23.09 -0.47 23.62
C THR A 33 -22.90 -1.83 22.98
N ALA A 34 -23.45 -2.08 21.80
CA ALA A 34 -23.31 -3.36 21.11
C ALA A 34 -21.90 -3.51 20.54
N HIS A 35 -21.18 -4.53 21.01
CA HIS A 35 -19.83 -4.87 20.55
C HIS A 35 -19.51 -6.34 20.83
N VAL A 36 -18.51 -6.87 20.13
CA VAL A 36 -17.91 -8.17 20.42
C VAL A 36 -16.50 -7.94 20.91
N LYS A 37 -16.21 -8.34 22.14
CA LYS A 37 -14.84 -8.33 22.69
C LYS A 37 -14.13 -9.62 22.29
N LEU A 38 -12.91 -9.51 21.77
CA LEU A 38 -12.06 -10.62 21.34
C LEU A 38 -10.90 -10.79 22.32
N ASN A 39 -10.68 -12.00 22.80
CA ASN A 39 -9.62 -12.29 23.76
C ASN A 39 -8.35 -12.79 23.06
N THR A 40 -7.19 -12.40 23.58
CA THR A 40 -5.90 -12.91 23.13
C THR A 40 -4.94 -13.09 24.31
N LEU A 41 -4.01 -14.04 24.19
CA LEU A 41 -2.95 -14.26 25.17
C LEU A 41 -1.66 -13.49 24.85
N VAL A 42 -1.58 -12.89 23.64
CA VAL A 42 -0.43 -12.09 23.22
C VAL A 42 -0.40 -10.78 24.01
N GLN A 43 0.80 -10.34 24.42
CA GLN A 43 0.99 -9.19 25.30
C GLN A 43 1.67 -7.99 24.63
N ASP A 44 2.34 -8.19 23.51
CA ASP A 44 2.94 -7.13 22.69
C ASP A 44 2.90 -7.48 21.21
N PHE A 45 2.83 -6.46 20.35
CA PHE A 45 2.92 -6.60 18.90
C PHE A 45 4.05 -5.75 18.34
N GLY A 46 5.05 -6.42 17.77
CA GLY A 46 6.08 -5.79 16.93
C GLY A 46 5.67 -5.65 15.47
N ALA A 47 4.71 -6.45 15.03
CA ALA A 47 4.03 -6.35 13.76
C ALA A 47 2.61 -6.89 13.93
N VAL A 48 1.70 -6.51 13.05
CA VAL A 48 0.30 -6.94 13.07
C VAL A 48 -0.18 -7.12 11.64
N THR A 49 -0.95 -8.18 11.40
CA THR A 49 -1.92 -8.23 10.30
C THR A 49 -3.30 -8.48 10.88
N VAL A 50 -4.30 -7.70 10.48
CA VAL A 50 -5.72 -7.97 10.78
C VAL A 50 -6.44 -8.14 9.45
N CYS A 51 -7.10 -9.27 9.27
CA CYS A 51 -7.99 -9.52 8.15
C CYS A 51 -9.41 -9.77 8.67
N HIS A 52 -10.40 -9.18 8.03
CA HIS A 52 -11.81 -9.47 8.29
C HIS A 52 -12.63 -9.32 7.01
N ARG A 53 -13.87 -9.78 7.05
CA ARG A 53 -14.88 -9.48 6.03
C ARG A 53 -16.01 -8.68 6.64
N SER A 54 -16.47 -7.66 5.95
CA SER A 54 -17.58 -6.82 6.38
C SER A 54 -18.60 -6.59 5.26
N PHE A 55 -19.88 -6.52 5.63
CA PHE A 55 -20.98 -6.16 4.75
C PHE A 55 -21.82 -5.10 5.44
N THR A 56 -22.00 -3.94 4.82
CA THR A 56 -22.73 -2.81 5.40
C THR A 56 -23.38 -1.94 4.33
N ASP A 57 -24.42 -1.20 4.70
CA ASP A 57 -25.03 -0.14 3.90
C ASP A 57 -24.75 1.27 4.45
N LEU A 58 -23.86 1.38 5.45
CA LEU A 58 -23.55 2.64 6.12
C LEU A 58 -22.96 3.68 5.15
N ARG A 59 -23.52 4.89 5.23
CA ARG A 59 -23.06 6.09 4.49
C ARG A 59 -22.50 7.16 5.43
N ARG A 60 -21.87 6.71 6.52
CA ARG A 60 -21.24 7.52 7.54
C ARG A 60 -19.97 6.85 8.02
N ASP A 61 -19.21 7.56 8.82
CA ASP A 61 -17.98 7.04 9.39
C ASP A 61 -18.28 5.85 10.30
N HIS A 62 -17.39 4.86 10.31
CA HIS A 62 -17.56 3.68 11.16
C HIS A 62 -16.26 2.89 11.35
N ALA A 63 -16.12 2.27 12.52
CA ALA A 63 -15.05 1.33 12.80
C ALA A 63 -15.28 -0.03 12.15
N LEU A 64 -14.21 -0.61 11.61
CA LEU A 64 -14.17 -1.96 11.07
C LEU A 64 -13.46 -2.93 12.03
N PHE A 65 -12.50 -2.43 12.80
CA PHE A 65 -11.77 -3.15 13.84
C PHE A 65 -11.14 -2.17 14.81
N SER A 66 -11.19 -2.40 16.13
CA SER A 66 -10.57 -1.52 17.12
C SER A 66 -9.81 -2.30 18.18
N LEU A 67 -8.53 -1.96 18.36
CA LEU A 67 -7.67 -2.40 19.45
C LEU A 67 -7.16 -1.18 20.21
N SER A 68 -7.43 -1.14 21.51
CA SER A 68 -6.99 -0.09 22.41
C SER A 68 -6.06 -0.61 23.50
N THR A 69 -5.23 0.28 24.02
CA THR A 69 -4.46 0.11 25.25
C THR A 69 -4.83 1.22 26.24
N PRO A 70 -4.44 1.11 27.53
CA PRO A 70 -4.64 2.21 28.48
C PRO A 70 -3.96 3.52 28.08
N ILE A 71 -3.00 3.48 27.15
CA ILE A 71 -2.22 4.64 26.70
C ILE A 71 -2.82 5.23 25.43
N ASN A 72 -3.13 4.39 24.44
CA ASN A 72 -3.66 4.83 23.16
C ASN A 72 -5.03 4.16 22.92
N PRO A 73 -6.14 4.92 22.88
CA PRO A 73 -7.44 4.40 22.50
C PRO A 73 -7.44 3.81 21.08
N ASN A 74 -6.66 4.39 20.17
CA ASN A 74 -6.48 3.95 18.78
C ASN A 74 -5.10 3.35 18.55
N ASP A 75 -4.76 2.32 19.34
CA ASP A 75 -3.46 1.65 19.23
C ASP A 75 -3.35 0.81 17.94
N PHE A 76 -4.44 0.17 17.53
CA PHE A 76 -4.63 -0.32 16.15
C PHE A 76 -6.11 -0.25 15.77
N LEU A 77 -6.48 0.69 14.90
CA LEU A 77 -7.86 0.89 14.44
C LEU A 77 -7.90 0.83 12.91
N ILE A 78 -8.92 0.18 12.36
CA ILE A 78 -9.29 0.27 10.94
C ILE A 78 -10.61 1.02 10.88
N PHE A 79 -10.59 2.22 10.34
CA PHE A 79 -11.74 3.12 10.31
C PHE A 79 -12.10 3.51 8.88
N TRP A 80 -13.39 3.62 8.58
CA TRP A 80 -13.85 4.19 7.31
C TRP A 80 -14.25 5.65 7.52
N ASP A 81 -13.58 6.57 6.84
CA ASP A 81 -14.01 7.97 6.71
C ASP A 81 -14.87 8.11 5.44
N ASN A 82 -16.17 8.29 5.67
CA ASN A 82 -17.14 8.42 4.60
C ASN A 82 -17.11 9.80 3.92
N THR A 83 -16.65 10.83 4.63
CA THR A 83 -16.52 12.20 4.12
C THR A 83 -15.46 12.24 3.03
N ASN A 84 -14.30 11.65 3.30
CA ASN A 84 -13.16 11.65 2.38
C ASN A 84 -13.09 10.40 1.48
N LYS A 85 -13.95 9.40 1.72
CA LYS A 85 -14.00 8.12 0.98
C LYS A 85 -12.67 7.37 1.06
N GLU A 86 -12.21 7.18 2.28
CA GLU A 86 -10.92 6.58 2.58
C GLU A 86 -10.99 5.66 3.79
N ILE A 87 -10.08 4.69 3.83
CA ILE A 87 -9.82 3.89 5.03
C ILE A 87 -8.68 4.57 5.78
N GLU A 88 -8.87 4.77 7.07
CA GLU A 88 -7.90 5.34 8.01
C GLU A 88 -7.40 4.24 8.94
N PRO A 89 -6.24 3.61 8.66
CA PRO A 89 -5.53 2.84 9.66
C PRO A 89 -4.93 3.78 10.70
N HIS A 90 -5.20 3.51 11.97
CA HIS A 90 -4.50 4.14 13.08
C HIS A 90 -3.54 3.16 13.72
N VAL A 91 -2.38 3.68 14.13
CA VAL A 91 -1.43 2.97 14.99
C VAL A 91 -0.91 3.95 16.03
N ARG A 92 -1.06 3.61 17.31
CA ARG A 92 -0.64 4.44 18.44
C ARG A 92 -1.18 5.89 18.35
N ASP A 93 -2.50 6.03 18.16
CA ASP A 93 -3.24 7.30 17.99
C ASP A 93 -2.82 8.19 16.82
N ARG A 94 -1.91 7.71 15.97
CA ARG A 94 -1.59 8.35 14.69
C ARG A 94 -2.37 7.66 13.60
N LYS A 95 -2.78 8.41 12.58
CA LYS A 95 -3.48 7.85 11.42
C LYS A 95 -2.74 8.13 10.12
N VAL A 96 -3.05 7.34 9.11
CA VAL A 96 -2.79 7.66 7.71
C VAL A 96 -4.05 7.46 6.90
N GLU A 97 -4.23 8.24 5.85
CA GLU A 97 -5.39 8.18 4.98
C GLU A 97 -5.08 7.30 3.76
N LEU A 98 -5.87 6.26 3.47
CA LEU A 98 -5.73 5.42 2.28
C LEU A 98 -6.96 5.59 1.40
N LYS A 99 -6.77 6.18 0.22
CA LYS A 99 -7.83 6.51 -0.76
C LYS A 99 -7.90 5.47 -1.87
N GLY A 100 -9.00 5.51 -2.63
CA GLY A 100 -9.16 4.80 -3.91
C GLY A 100 -9.78 3.40 -3.81
N GLN A 101 -10.32 3.03 -2.65
CA GLN A 101 -11.03 1.76 -2.45
C GLN A 101 -12.47 1.88 -2.99
N ASP A 102 -12.91 0.88 -3.75
CA ASP A 102 -14.27 0.78 -4.28
C ASP A 102 -15.22 0.18 -3.22
N TYR A 103 -15.43 0.93 -2.13
CA TYR A 103 -16.27 0.50 -1.01
C TYR A 103 -17.76 0.53 -1.40
N LYS A 104 -18.29 -0.63 -1.80
CA LYS A 104 -19.67 -0.81 -2.26
C LYS A 104 -20.60 -1.19 -1.10
N LEU A 105 -21.68 -0.44 -0.99
CA LEU A 105 -22.73 -0.73 -0.02
C LEU A 105 -23.43 -2.04 -0.37
N ASN A 106 -23.85 -2.78 0.65
CA ASN A 106 -24.52 -4.09 0.53
C ASN A 106 -23.72 -5.12 -0.28
N MET A 107 -22.39 -5.11 -0.11
CA MET A 107 -21.49 -6.09 -0.67
C MET A 107 -20.51 -6.57 0.41
N TRP A 108 -20.13 -7.84 0.34
CA TRP A 108 -19.07 -8.35 1.19
C TRP A 108 -17.74 -7.82 0.68
N HIS A 109 -17.00 -7.16 1.56
CA HIS A 109 -15.64 -6.72 1.31
C HIS A 109 -14.67 -7.48 2.21
N SER A 110 -13.54 -7.91 1.66
CA SER A 110 -12.40 -8.44 2.41
C SER A 110 -11.42 -7.32 2.68
N VAL A 111 -11.12 -7.06 3.95
CA VAL A 111 -10.23 -5.97 4.36
C VAL A 111 -9.10 -6.55 5.21
N CYS A 112 -7.86 -6.40 4.73
CA CYS A 112 -6.66 -6.78 5.46
C CYS A 112 -5.75 -5.56 5.66
N THR A 113 -5.30 -5.31 6.88
CA THR A 113 -4.37 -4.20 7.20
C THR A 113 -3.15 -4.75 7.91
N THR A 114 -1.95 -4.37 7.44
CA THR A 114 -0.67 -4.75 8.03
C THR A 114 0.02 -3.54 8.65
N TRP A 115 0.74 -3.72 9.76
CA TRP A 115 1.71 -2.74 10.27
C TRP A 115 2.95 -3.44 10.82
N ASP A 116 4.12 -2.83 10.66
CA ASP A 116 5.39 -3.30 11.24
C ASP A 116 6.10 -2.19 12.00
N SER A 117 6.47 -2.44 13.26
CA SER A 117 7.10 -1.45 14.13
C SER A 117 8.53 -1.11 13.72
N GLN A 118 9.25 -1.98 13.00
CA GLN A 118 10.63 -1.71 12.61
C GLN A 118 10.68 -0.68 11.49
N THR A 119 9.85 -0.89 10.47
CA THR A 119 9.74 -0.06 9.27
C THR A 119 8.78 1.11 9.45
N GLY A 120 7.80 0.96 10.34
CA GLY A 120 6.66 1.84 10.53
C GLY A 120 5.69 1.91 9.37
N LEU A 121 5.78 0.95 8.44
CA LEU A 121 4.92 0.90 7.27
C LEU A 121 3.58 0.26 7.62
N VAL A 122 2.52 0.86 7.11
CA VAL A 122 1.16 0.32 7.10
C VAL A 122 0.68 0.17 5.67
N GLN A 123 -0.06 -0.90 5.40
CA GLN A 123 -0.63 -1.19 4.08
C GLN A 123 -2.00 -1.86 4.24
N LEU A 124 -2.90 -1.58 3.31
CA LEU A 124 -4.24 -2.13 3.24
C LEU A 124 -4.37 -3.00 1.99
N TRP A 125 -5.13 -4.09 2.09
CA TRP A 125 -5.67 -4.83 0.95
C TRP A 125 -7.19 -4.78 1.05
N PHE A 126 -7.83 -4.29 -0.01
CA PHE A 126 -9.28 -4.19 -0.12
C PHE A 126 -9.71 -5.08 -1.30
N ASP A 127 -10.47 -6.14 -1.00
CA ASP A 127 -10.84 -7.20 -1.96
C ASP A 127 -9.62 -7.78 -2.72
N GLY A 128 -8.53 -7.99 -1.98
CA GLY A 128 -7.26 -8.50 -2.52
C GLY A 128 -6.41 -7.45 -3.25
N GLN A 129 -6.94 -6.26 -3.52
CA GLN A 129 -6.18 -5.18 -4.15
C GLN A 129 -5.37 -4.40 -3.11
N PRO A 130 -4.03 -4.33 -3.24
CA PRO A 130 -3.19 -3.57 -2.30
C PRO A 130 -3.36 -2.06 -2.47
N SER A 131 -3.26 -1.32 -1.37
CA SER A 131 -2.95 0.12 -1.35
C SER A 131 -1.45 0.36 -1.46
N ILE A 132 -1.03 1.62 -1.62
CA ILE A 132 0.35 2.00 -1.32
C ILE A 132 0.68 1.73 0.16
N ARG A 133 1.98 1.57 0.45
CA ARG A 133 2.52 1.57 1.80
C ARG A 133 2.70 3.00 2.29
N LYS A 134 2.21 3.31 3.48
CA LYS A 134 2.43 4.61 4.15
C LYS A 134 3.17 4.44 5.46
N PHE A 135 3.87 5.48 5.89
CA PHE A 135 4.52 5.49 7.20
C PHE A 135 3.58 6.07 8.26
N ILE A 136 3.49 5.42 9.43
CA ILE A 136 2.65 5.88 10.55
C ILE A 136 3.45 6.10 11.84
N SER A 137 4.08 5.05 12.35
CA SER A 137 4.93 5.08 13.55
C SER A 137 5.89 3.89 13.56
N SER A 138 7.11 4.09 14.06
CA SER A 138 8.16 3.06 14.12
C SER A 138 8.91 3.11 15.45
N GLY A 139 9.66 2.05 15.75
CA GLY A 139 10.59 1.94 16.88
C GLY A 139 9.95 1.54 18.21
N LEU A 140 8.62 1.54 18.31
CA LEU A 140 7.89 1.12 19.50
C LEU A 140 6.84 0.07 19.12
N LYS A 141 6.75 -0.98 19.93
CA LYS A 141 5.71 -1.99 19.85
C LYS A 141 4.37 -1.46 20.37
N ILE A 142 3.28 -2.15 20.06
CA ILE A 142 2.00 -1.97 20.74
C ILE A 142 2.02 -2.90 21.96
N GLU A 143 1.91 -2.35 23.17
CA GLU A 143 2.07 -3.11 24.43
C GLU A 143 0.76 -3.11 25.22
N GLY A 144 0.40 -4.28 25.76
CA GLY A 144 -0.86 -4.49 26.47
C GLY A 144 -0.92 -3.84 27.85
N PRO A 145 -2.05 -3.98 28.56
CA PRO A 145 -3.18 -4.87 28.24
C PRO A 145 -4.01 -4.38 27.04
N PHE A 146 -4.50 -5.32 26.23
CA PHE A 146 -5.30 -5.02 25.03
C PHE A 146 -6.80 -5.14 25.29
N MET A 147 -7.57 -4.24 24.67
CA MET A 147 -9.01 -4.40 24.48
C MET A 147 -9.29 -4.40 22.98
N ILE A 148 -9.54 -5.59 22.43
CA ILE A 148 -9.86 -5.79 21.02
C ILE A 148 -11.37 -5.94 20.88
N ILE A 149 -12.00 -5.11 20.06
CA ILE A 149 -13.44 -5.15 19.84
C ILE A 149 -13.83 -5.02 18.36
N LEU A 150 -14.98 -5.59 18.04
CA LEU A 150 -15.73 -5.37 16.81
C LEU A 150 -17.03 -4.62 17.13
N GLY A 151 -17.48 -3.79 16.19
CA GLY A 151 -18.76 -3.08 16.29
C GLY A 151 -18.68 -1.64 16.78
N GLN A 152 -17.58 -1.23 17.42
CA GLN A 152 -17.38 0.11 17.97
C GLN A 152 -15.94 0.59 17.75
N GLU A 153 -15.79 1.91 17.67
CA GLU A 153 -14.52 2.62 17.84
C GLU A 153 -14.29 2.86 19.34
N GLN A 154 -13.03 2.81 19.81
CA GLN A 154 -12.67 3.04 21.21
C GLN A 154 -12.03 4.43 21.40
N ASP A 155 -12.78 5.41 21.89
CA ASP A 155 -12.23 6.69 22.37
C ASP A 155 -11.58 6.59 23.78
N ALA A 156 -11.73 5.44 24.45
CA ALA A 156 -11.04 5.09 25.68
C ALA A 156 -10.80 3.58 25.76
N HIS A 157 -9.85 3.14 26.60
CA HIS A 157 -9.57 1.71 26.76
C HIS A 157 -10.80 0.92 27.21
N GLY A 158 -11.38 0.12 26.29
CA GLY A 158 -12.60 -0.63 26.52
C GLY A 158 -13.89 0.19 26.59
N GLY A 159 -13.91 1.44 26.09
CA GLY A 159 -15.08 2.33 26.18
C GLY A 159 -14.95 3.58 25.31
N GLY A 160 -15.68 4.64 25.69
CA GLY A 160 -15.70 5.91 24.94
C GLY A 160 -16.61 5.90 23.70
N PHE A 161 -17.36 4.81 23.47
CA PHE A 161 -18.12 4.56 22.24
C PHE A 161 -19.03 5.73 21.78
N ASP A 162 -18.83 6.19 20.54
CA ASP A 162 -19.76 7.07 19.83
C ASP A 162 -20.69 6.26 18.90
N MET A 163 -22.00 6.42 19.09
CA MET A 163 -23.01 5.77 18.24
C MET A 163 -22.89 6.15 16.76
N LYS A 164 -22.33 7.31 16.43
CA LYS A 164 -22.11 7.73 15.04
C LYS A 164 -20.92 7.06 14.36
N GLN A 165 -20.06 6.41 15.14
CA GLN A 165 -18.88 5.68 14.67
C GLN A 165 -19.04 4.16 14.79
N CYS A 166 -20.16 3.67 15.32
CA CYS A 166 -20.43 2.25 15.43
C CYS A 166 -20.64 1.58 14.07
N PHE A 167 -20.30 0.30 13.96
CA PHE A 167 -20.59 -0.51 12.80
C PHE A 167 -22.02 -1.05 12.84
N ILE A 168 -22.71 -1.02 11.69
CA ILE A 168 -24.00 -1.67 11.46
C ILE A 168 -23.82 -2.52 10.22
N GLY A 169 -24.13 -3.81 10.32
CA GLY A 169 -23.89 -4.75 9.24
C GLY A 169 -23.48 -6.12 9.75
N MET A 170 -22.80 -6.88 8.90
CA MET A 170 -22.34 -8.24 9.19
C MET A 170 -20.81 -8.31 9.10
N MET A 171 -20.18 -9.02 10.03
CA MET A 171 -18.73 -9.28 10.04
C MET A 171 -18.46 -10.78 10.13
N SER A 172 -17.48 -11.26 9.37
CA SER A 172 -17.06 -12.66 9.39
C SER A 172 -15.57 -12.81 9.14
N ASP A 173 -15.06 -14.03 9.41
CA ASP A 173 -13.68 -14.46 9.11
C ASP A 173 -12.60 -13.52 9.66
N VAL A 174 -12.79 -13.06 10.90
CA VAL A 174 -11.83 -12.17 11.59
C VAL A 174 -10.62 -12.97 12.05
N HIS A 175 -9.46 -12.65 11.49
CA HIS A 175 -8.18 -13.23 11.84
C HIS A 175 -7.14 -12.14 12.14
N MET A 176 -6.22 -12.45 13.04
CA MET A 176 -5.11 -11.57 13.39
C MET A 176 -3.82 -12.36 13.57
N TRP A 177 -2.73 -11.79 13.07
CA TRP A 177 -1.36 -12.31 13.17
C TRP A 177 -0.45 -11.28 13.82
N ASP A 178 0.58 -11.74 14.52
CA ASP A 178 1.64 -10.91 15.13
C ASP A 178 2.83 -10.63 14.19
N TYR A 179 2.63 -10.88 12.90
CA TYR A 179 3.56 -10.59 11.80
C TYR A 179 2.81 -10.04 10.60
N THR A 180 3.55 -9.41 9.67
CA THR A 180 2.99 -8.94 8.40
C THR A 180 2.84 -10.10 7.42
N LEU A 181 1.62 -10.36 6.96
CA LEU A 181 1.37 -11.35 5.92
C LEU A 181 1.95 -10.89 4.58
N SER A 182 2.45 -11.83 3.80
CA SER A 182 2.80 -11.60 2.40
C SER A 182 1.56 -11.39 1.53
N HIS A 183 1.75 -10.82 0.33
CA HIS A 183 0.67 -10.66 -0.64
C HIS A 183 -0.05 -11.99 -0.94
N CYS A 184 0.68 -13.10 -1.02
CA CYS A 184 0.10 -14.41 -1.32
C CYS A 184 -0.69 -15.00 -0.16
N GLU A 185 -0.22 -14.84 1.08
CA GLU A 185 -1.01 -15.23 2.26
C GLU A 185 -2.33 -14.45 2.33
N ILE A 186 -2.29 -13.15 2.04
CA ILE A 186 -3.50 -12.31 1.97
C ILE A 186 -4.40 -12.76 0.81
N GLN A 187 -3.84 -13.07 -0.36
CA GLN A 187 -4.64 -13.53 -1.49
C GLN A 187 -5.32 -14.87 -1.19
N ASN A 188 -4.61 -15.80 -0.53
CA ASN A 188 -5.20 -17.07 -0.08
C ASN A 188 -6.34 -16.86 0.91
N TYR A 189 -6.21 -15.89 1.82
CA TYR A 189 -7.31 -15.48 2.68
C TYR A 189 -8.50 -14.94 1.87
N VAL A 190 -8.27 -13.99 0.95
CA VAL A 190 -9.32 -13.33 0.16
C VAL A 190 -10.08 -14.31 -0.73
N ASP A 191 -9.37 -15.19 -1.42
CA ASP A 191 -9.94 -16.20 -2.33
C ASP A 191 -10.59 -17.39 -1.61
N GLU A 192 -10.67 -17.37 -0.27
CA GLU A 192 -11.17 -18.48 0.57
C GLU A 192 -10.42 -19.80 0.30
N LEU A 193 -9.13 -19.71 -0.02
CA LEU A 193 -8.23 -20.85 -0.21
C LEU A 193 -7.68 -21.34 1.15
N ASN A 194 -6.72 -22.26 1.09
CA ASN A 194 -6.01 -22.69 2.29
C ASN A 194 -5.02 -21.61 2.74
N PHE A 195 -5.34 -20.91 3.82
CA PHE A 195 -4.45 -19.95 4.50
C PHE A 195 -4.20 -20.38 5.94
N THR A 196 -3.04 -20.00 6.48
CA THR A 196 -2.69 -20.24 7.89
C THR A 196 -3.60 -19.41 8.78
N PRO A 197 -4.44 -20.01 9.66
CA PRO A 197 -5.29 -19.24 10.56
C PRO A 197 -4.47 -18.32 11.48
N GLY A 198 -5.01 -17.15 11.79
CA GLY A 198 -4.38 -16.18 12.70
C GLY A 198 -3.92 -16.78 14.02
N ASN A 199 -2.66 -16.53 14.40
CA ASN A 199 -2.08 -17.00 15.66
C ASN A 199 -2.46 -16.11 16.85
N VAL A 200 -3.01 -14.92 16.61
CA VAL A 200 -3.49 -13.99 17.65
C VAL A 200 -5.00 -14.09 17.81
N LEU A 201 -5.73 -13.98 16.69
CA LEU A 201 -7.17 -14.20 16.60
C LEU A 201 -7.43 -15.22 15.49
N ASN A 202 -8.14 -16.29 15.84
CA ASN A 202 -8.44 -17.38 14.93
C ASN A 202 -9.95 -17.57 14.83
N TRP A 203 -10.57 -17.23 13.69
CA TRP A 203 -12.01 -17.43 13.48
C TRP A 203 -12.47 -18.89 13.68
N ARG A 204 -11.59 -19.86 13.45
CA ARG A 204 -11.87 -21.30 13.64
C ARG A 204 -11.69 -21.77 15.09
N ALA A 205 -11.21 -20.91 15.98
CA ALA A 205 -11.02 -21.17 17.40
C ALA A 205 -11.03 -19.83 18.17
N LEU A 206 -12.13 -19.09 18.07
CA LEU A 206 -12.22 -17.72 18.59
C LEU A 206 -12.80 -17.72 20.01
N GLU A 207 -12.13 -17.03 20.93
CA GLU A 207 -12.69 -16.67 22.23
C GLU A 207 -13.26 -15.26 22.17
N TYR A 208 -14.55 -15.11 22.47
CA TYR A 208 -15.24 -13.83 22.37
C TYR A 208 -16.34 -13.66 23.42
N GLU A 209 -16.67 -12.40 23.70
CA GLU A 209 -17.78 -12.00 24.58
C GLU A 209 -18.68 -11.01 23.82
N ILE A 210 -19.98 -11.33 23.72
CA ILE A 210 -20.98 -10.42 23.13
C ILE A 210 -21.53 -9.51 24.22
N SER A 211 -21.52 -8.20 23.96
CA SER A 211 -22.21 -7.19 24.75
C SER A 211 -23.28 -6.49 23.91
N GLY A 212 -24.45 -6.23 24.48
CA GLY A 212 -25.55 -5.57 23.78
C GLY A 212 -26.21 -6.43 22.71
N ARG A 213 -26.82 -5.78 21.70
CA ARG A 213 -27.57 -6.47 20.63
C ARG A 213 -26.62 -6.82 19.47
N VAL A 214 -25.92 -7.93 19.59
CA VAL A 214 -25.18 -8.57 18.49
C VAL A 214 -25.69 -9.99 18.33
N LEU A 215 -25.91 -10.43 17.10
CA LEU A 215 -26.37 -11.79 16.79
C LEU A 215 -25.20 -12.60 16.23
N LEU A 216 -25.08 -13.86 16.64
CA LEU A 216 -24.24 -14.84 15.96
C LEU A 216 -25.15 -15.70 15.08
N GLU A 217 -24.94 -15.62 13.77
CA GLU A 217 -25.82 -16.24 12.77
C GLU A 217 -24.99 -17.03 11.77
N ASN A 218 -25.64 -17.94 11.03
CA ASN A 218 -24.99 -18.58 9.89
C ASN A 218 -24.82 -17.55 8.77
N LYS A 219 -23.63 -17.51 8.16
CA LYS A 219 -23.37 -16.71 6.97
C LYS A 219 -24.10 -17.34 5.80
N TYR A 220 -24.95 -16.58 5.11
CA TYR A 220 -25.56 -17.05 3.85
C TYR A 220 -24.43 -17.18 2.82
N LEU A 221 -24.09 -18.42 2.47
CA LEU A 221 -23.12 -18.70 1.41
C LEU A 221 -23.83 -18.57 0.07
N ASP A 222 -23.34 -17.69 -0.79
CA ASP A 222 -23.69 -17.70 -2.20
C ASP A 222 -22.82 -18.78 -2.86
N GLU A 223 -23.40 -19.93 -3.18
CA GLU A 223 -22.69 -21.07 -3.75
C GLU A 223 -22.22 -20.74 -5.18
N THR A 224 -20.99 -20.21 -5.34
CA THR A 224 -20.34 -20.12 -6.65
C THR A 224 -18.84 -20.49 -6.61
N PHE A 225 -18.58 -21.77 -6.94
CA PHE A 225 -17.41 -22.39 -7.59
C PHE A 225 -16.01 -21.74 -7.52
N LYS A 226 -15.01 -22.52 -7.08
CA LYS A 226 -13.67 -22.59 -7.71
C LYS A 226 -13.07 -24.01 -7.63
N MET A 227 -12.47 -24.48 -8.73
CA MET A 227 -11.67 -25.70 -8.85
C MET A 227 -10.18 -25.37 -9.01
N GLU A 228 -9.33 -26.26 -8.52
CA GLU A 228 -7.86 -26.34 -8.67
C GLU A 228 -7.46 -27.33 -9.82
N PRO A 229 -6.18 -27.48 -10.30
CA PRO A 229 -5.00 -27.80 -9.47
C PRO A 229 -3.57 -27.31 -9.88
N LEU A 230 -2.72 -27.32 -8.83
CA LEU A 230 -1.26 -27.53 -8.61
C LEU A 230 -0.26 -27.92 -9.74
N ILE A 231 0.95 -27.29 -9.74
CA ILE A 231 2.26 -27.86 -10.20
C ILE A 231 3.41 -27.39 -9.27
N LEU A 232 4.36 -28.30 -9.01
CA LEU A 232 5.52 -28.26 -8.09
C LEU A 232 6.86 -28.00 -8.83
N LEU A 233 7.79 -27.15 -8.34
CA LEU A 233 9.24 -27.48 -8.17
C LEU A 233 10.16 -26.37 -7.57
N ALA A 234 10.78 -26.71 -6.43
CA ALA A 234 12.16 -26.55 -5.94
C ALA A 234 13.01 -25.25 -6.07
N MET A 235 13.52 -24.82 -4.90
CA MET A 235 14.58 -23.83 -4.64
C MET A 235 16.00 -24.28 -5.03
N LEU A 236 16.91 -23.32 -5.28
CA LEU A 236 18.15 -23.12 -4.49
C LEU A 236 18.98 -21.89 -4.92
N THR A 237 19.49 -21.19 -3.91
CA THR A 237 20.30 -19.96 -3.93
C THR A 237 21.79 -20.22 -4.23
N LEU A 238 22.48 -19.19 -4.76
CA LEU A 238 23.90 -18.95 -4.51
C LEU A 238 24.24 -17.46 -4.62
N CYS A 239 25.03 -17.00 -3.66
CA CYS A 239 25.45 -15.63 -3.43
C CYS A 239 26.81 -15.35 -4.10
N ALA A 240 26.93 -14.19 -4.73
CA ALA A 240 28.20 -13.47 -4.87
C ALA A 240 27.87 -11.97 -4.86
N ALA A 241 28.58 -11.18 -4.06
CA ALA A 241 28.35 -9.74 -3.97
C ALA A 241 28.90 -9.03 -5.21
N THR A 242 27.98 -8.65 -6.09
CA THR A 242 28.15 -7.74 -7.23
C THR A 242 27.11 -6.60 -7.09
N PRO A 243 27.05 -5.59 -7.98
CA PRO A 243 26.11 -4.47 -7.87
C PRO A 243 24.68 -4.96 -7.56
N LEU A 244 23.95 -4.23 -6.71
CA LEU A 244 22.66 -4.67 -6.20
C LEU A 244 21.65 -4.81 -7.35
N ASP A 245 21.36 -6.05 -7.73
CA ASP A 245 20.29 -6.37 -8.66
C ASP A 245 18.94 -6.06 -7.98
N LEU A 246 18.24 -5.06 -8.51
CA LEU A 246 16.91 -4.67 -8.03
C LEU A 246 15.79 -5.39 -8.79
N SER A 247 16.10 -6.41 -9.60
CA SER A 247 15.11 -7.38 -10.11
C SER A 247 14.16 -7.80 -9.00
N ASP A 248 12.86 -7.73 -9.27
CA ASP A 248 11.79 -8.03 -8.31
C ASP A 248 11.79 -7.16 -7.05
N LYS A 249 12.49 -6.02 -7.04
CA LYS A 249 12.46 -5.04 -5.96
C LYS A 249 11.84 -3.73 -6.42
N MET A 250 11.43 -2.93 -5.45
CA MET A 250 10.92 -1.58 -5.66
C MET A 250 11.43 -0.63 -4.59
N PHE A 251 11.51 0.65 -4.94
CA PHE A 251 11.65 1.73 -3.97
C PHE A 251 10.27 2.16 -3.49
N THR A 252 10.09 2.21 -2.17
CA THR A 252 8.89 2.72 -1.51
C THR A 252 9.18 4.07 -0.87
N PHE A 253 8.40 5.09 -1.28
CA PHE A 253 8.37 6.44 -0.72
C PHE A 253 7.09 6.58 0.10
N PRO A 254 7.14 6.33 1.43
CA PRO A 254 5.94 6.09 2.23
C PRO A 254 5.33 7.37 2.82
N GLN A 255 5.96 8.53 2.61
CA GLN A 255 5.54 9.78 3.23
C GLN A 255 5.94 10.98 2.37
N GLU A 256 5.06 11.98 2.35
CA GLU A 256 5.35 13.32 1.83
C GLU A 256 6.46 13.98 2.64
N THR A 257 7.59 14.30 1.99
CA THR A 257 8.72 15.00 2.62
C THR A 257 9.46 15.83 1.58
N SER A 258 10.25 16.81 2.01
CA SER A 258 11.23 17.53 1.16
C SER A 258 12.65 16.94 1.25
N THR A 259 12.80 15.72 1.78
CA THR A 259 14.13 15.13 2.06
C THR A 259 14.30 13.72 1.54
N ALA A 260 13.24 12.90 1.54
CA ALA A 260 13.31 11.53 1.05
C ALA A 260 13.51 11.50 -0.46
N ASN A 261 14.62 10.94 -0.93
CA ASN A 261 14.93 10.85 -2.34
C ASN A 261 15.93 9.72 -2.62
N VAL A 262 15.92 9.24 -3.87
CA VAL A 262 16.93 8.32 -4.39
C VAL A 262 17.71 9.03 -5.47
N ARG A 263 19.00 9.29 -5.22
CA ARG A 263 19.91 9.86 -6.21
C ARG A 263 20.54 8.74 -7.02
N LEU A 264 20.35 8.77 -8.33
CA LEU A 264 20.85 7.77 -9.26
C LEU A 264 22.19 8.20 -9.86
N ILE A 265 23.07 7.23 -10.11
CA ILE A 265 24.39 7.46 -10.69
C ILE A 265 24.39 6.91 -12.13
N PRO A 266 24.26 7.78 -13.16
CA PRO A 266 24.24 7.33 -14.54
C PRO A 266 25.65 6.98 -15.05
N SER A 267 25.73 6.03 -15.97
CA SER A 267 27.00 5.53 -16.54
C SER A 267 27.73 6.53 -17.45
N ARG A 268 27.03 7.57 -17.91
CA ARG A 268 27.52 8.64 -18.79
C ARG A 268 26.82 9.95 -18.45
N GLN A 269 27.32 11.09 -18.92
CA GLN A 269 26.85 12.42 -18.53
C GLN A 269 26.32 13.28 -19.69
N ASN A 270 26.68 12.94 -20.94
CA ASN A 270 26.31 13.72 -22.13
C ASN A 270 25.26 12.96 -22.93
N LEU A 271 24.13 13.61 -23.19
CA LEU A 271 22.96 13.01 -23.84
C LEU A 271 22.53 13.85 -25.05
N SER A 272 22.44 13.21 -26.21
CA SER A 272 21.87 13.79 -27.44
C SER A 272 20.46 13.26 -27.71
N ALA A 273 20.02 12.28 -26.95
CA ALA A 273 18.66 11.83 -26.86
C ALA A 273 18.47 11.18 -25.49
N VAL A 274 17.22 11.05 -25.06
CA VAL A 274 16.82 10.43 -23.81
C VAL A 274 15.64 9.52 -24.10
N THR A 275 15.70 8.29 -23.61
CA THR A 275 14.50 7.53 -23.26
C THR A 275 14.61 7.18 -21.79
N VAL A 276 13.55 7.39 -21.03
CA VAL A 276 13.42 6.84 -19.67
C VAL A 276 12.15 6.03 -19.59
N CYS A 277 12.21 4.88 -18.95
CA CYS A 277 11.07 4.00 -18.70
C CYS A 277 11.12 3.50 -17.26
N PHE A 278 10.01 3.52 -16.54
CA PHE A 278 9.87 2.98 -15.19
C PHE A 278 8.42 2.57 -14.92
N ARG A 279 8.19 1.91 -13.79
CA ARG A 279 6.85 1.60 -13.28
C ARG A 279 6.58 2.45 -12.05
N SER A 280 5.39 3.04 -11.94
CA SER A 280 4.95 3.75 -10.74
C SER A 280 3.61 3.22 -10.24
N PHE A 281 3.42 3.28 -8.92
CA PHE A 281 2.17 2.98 -8.23
C PHE A 281 1.97 4.00 -7.12
N THR A 282 0.88 4.75 -7.13
CA THR A 282 0.63 5.87 -6.20
C THR A 282 -0.85 6.08 -5.94
N ASP A 283 -1.22 6.65 -4.79
CA ASP A 283 -2.57 7.14 -4.50
C ASP A 283 -2.71 8.67 -4.65
N LEU A 284 -1.64 9.35 -5.10
CA LEU A 284 -1.59 10.81 -5.14
C LEU A 284 -2.54 11.40 -6.19
N THR A 285 -3.29 12.42 -5.78
CA THR A 285 -4.08 13.30 -6.66
C THR A 285 -3.45 14.68 -6.83
N ARG A 286 -2.46 15.02 -6.01
CA ARG A 286 -1.72 16.30 -6.05
C ARG A 286 -0.58 16.27 -7.05
N ASP A 287 0.03 17.43 -7.25
CA ASP A 287 1.26 17.60 -8.01
C ASP A 287 2.38 16.72 -7.45
N HIS A 288 3.11 16.03 -8.32
CA HIS A 288 4.27 15.23 -7.92
C HIS A 288 5.24 14.95 -9.07
N SER A 289 6.54 14.93 -8.74
CA SER A 289 7.62 14.48 -9.63
C SER A 289 7.65 12.95 -9.70
N LEU A 290 7.78 12.40 -10.90
CA LEU A 290 8.00 10.98 -11.13
C LEU A 290 9.47 10.66 -11.45
N PHE A 291 10.15 11.59 -12.12
CA PHE A 291 11.56 11.50 -12.49
C PHE A 291 12.11 12.90 -12.72
N SER A 292 13.22 13.27 -12.06
CA SER A 292 13.85 14.58 -12.22
C SER A 292 15.33 14.44 -12.56
N LEU A 293 15.77 15.10 -13.64
CA LEU A 293 17.15 15.27 -14.06
C LEU A 293 17.46 16.75 -14.13
N ALA A 294 18.49 17.17 -13.39
CA ALA A 294 18.98 18.55 -13.34
C ALA A 294 20.44 18.64 -13.78
N THR A 295 20.82 19.78 -14.32
CA THR A 295 22.19 20.24 -14.58
C THR A 295 22.46 21.54 -13.81
N PRO A 296 23.72 21.97 -13.65
CA PRO A 296 24.04 23.22 -12.98
C PRO A 296 23.32 24.44 -13.57
N SER A 297 23.07 24.45 -14.88
CA SER A 297 22.36 25.54 -15.55
C SER A 297 20.83 25.37 -15.61
N LYS A 298 20.33 24.15 -15.43
CA LYS A 298 18.89 23.82 -15.59
C LYS A 298 18.43 22.82 -14.54
N ASP A 299 17.59 23.31 -13.65
CA ASP A 299 16.84 22.55 -12.65
C ASP A 299 15.92 21.48 -13.27
N ASN A 300 15.25 21.82 -14.37
CA ASN A 300 14.34 20.97 -15.15
C ASN A 300 14.94 20.51 -16.49
N GLU A 301 16.18 20.02 -16.48
CA GLU A 301 16.85 19.57 -17.70
C GLU A 301 16.09 18.40 -18.37
N PHE A 302 15.58 17.43 -17.58
CA PHE A 302 14.56 16.48 -18.04
C PHE A 302 13.67 16.06 -16.87
N LEU A 303 12.39 16.39 -16.90
CA LEU A 303 11.44 16.14 -15.81
C LEU A 303 10.16 15.51 -16.37
N ILE A 304 9.69 14.45 -15.69
CA ILE A 304 8.34 13.91 -15.85
C ILE A 304 7.57 14.25 -14.58
N PHE A 305 6.62 15.17 -14.72
CA PHE A 305 5.84 15.68 -13.60
C PHE A 305 4.36 15.42 -13.81
N LYS A 306 3.67 14.90 -12.80
CA LYS A 306 2.22 14.75 -12.83
C LYS A 306 1.60 15.98 -12.18
N ASN A 307 0.84 16.75 -12.96
CA ASN A 307 0.13 17.92 -12.46
C ASN A 307 -1.34 17.58 -12.17
N SER A 308 -1.85 18.08 -11.04
CA SER A 308 -3.21 17.88 -10.54
C SER A 308 -4.23 18.78 -11.23
N GLY A 309 -3.87 20.04 -11.52
CA GLY A 309 -4.78 21.05 -12.07
C GLY A 309 -5.08 20.93 -13.57
N SER A 310 -4.26 20.20 -14.33
CA SER A 310 -4.39 20.05 -15.79
C SER A 310 -4.76 18.63 -16.24
N GLU A 311 -5.02 17.72 -15.30
CA GLU A 311 -5.25 16.27 -15.55
C GLU A 311 -4.17 15.63 -16.45
N GLY A 312 -2.96 16.20 -16.46
CA GLY A 312 -1.93 15.88 -17.45
C GLY A 312 -0.55 15.69 -16.87
N PHE A 313 0.35 15.23 -17.74
CA PHE A 313 1.78 15.13 -17.50
C PHE A 313 2.47 16.36 -18.10
N HIS A 314 3.35 16.99 -17.34
CA HIS A 314 4.26 18.02 -17.83
C HIS A 314 5.60 17.35 -18.09
N LEU A 315 6.04 17.40 -19.34
CA LEU A 315 7.32 16.88 -19.78
C LEU A 315 8.25 18.05 -20.02
N TYR A 316 9.31 18.15 -19.24
CA TYR A 316 10.36 19.12 -19.47
C TYR A 316 11.51 18.47 -20.22
N ALA A 317 12.04 19.19 -21.19
CA ALA A 317 13.40 18.97 -21.64
C ALA A 317 14.06 20.33 -21.84
N ARG A 318 15.29 20.48 -21.36
CA ARG A 318 16.05 21.74 -21.38
C ARG A 318 15.30 22.91 -20.72
N SER A 319 14.62 22.66 -19.59
CA SER A 319 13.76 23.62 -18.85
C SER A 319 12.61 24.23 -19.65
N VAL A 320 12.22 23.63 -20.78
CA VAL A 320 11.00 23.98 -21.51
C VAL A 320 10.02 22.83 -21.38
N PHE A 321 8.78 23.13 -21.01
CA PHE A 321 7.77 22.10 -20.78
C PHE A 321 6.76 22.00 -21.93
N ALA A 322 6.23 20.79 -22.09
CA ALA A 322 5.06 20.51 -22.87
C ALA A 322 4.03 19.75 -22.02
N VAL A 323 2.76 20.06 -22.22
CA VAL A 323 1.64 19.39 -21.52
C VAL A 323 1.09 18.27 -22.39
N VAL A 324 0.91 17.10 -21.77
CA VAL A 324 0.25 15.92 -22.33
C VAL A 324 -0.97 15.57 -21.48
N ILE A 325 -2.12 15.40 -22.10
CA ILE A 325 -3.40 15.08 -21.45
C ILE A 325 -4.04 13.84 -22.08
N GLY A 326 -5.03 13.25 -21.40
CA GLY A 326 -5.87 12.16 -21.94
C GLY A 326 -5.33 10.75 -21.73
N HIS A 327 -4.29 10.57 -20.91
CA HIS A 327 -3.85 9.25 -20.46
C HIS A 327 -4.57 8.86 -19.18
N GLU A 328 -5.05 7.62 -19.09
CA GLU A 328 -5.53 7.07 -17.82
C GLU A 328 -4.34 6.88 -16.86
N TYR A 329 -4.45 7.46 -15.66
CA TYR A 329 -3.48 7.30 -14.58
C TYR A 329 -4.26 7.15 -13.27
N LYS A 330 -4.60 5.91 -12.94
CA LYS A 330 -5.50 5.55 -11.84
C LYS A 330 -4.70 5.38 -10.55
N GLN A 331 -5.27 5.83 -9.44
CA GLN A 331 -4.69 5.59 -8.13
C GLN A 331 -4.61 4.10 -7.83
N ASN A 332 -3.62 3.70 -7.03
CA ASN A 332 -3.39 2.33 -6.60
C ASN A 332 -3.33 1.31 -7.74
N MET A 333 -2.72 1.70 -8.86
CA MET A 333 -2.47 0.81 -9.99
C MET A 333 -1.04 0.98 -10.49
N TRP A 334 -0.40 -0.13 -10.86
CA TRP A 334 0.90 -0.08 -11.52
C TRP A 334 0.75 0.42 -12.95
N HIS A 335 1.43 1.52 -13.25
CA HIS A 335 1.50 2.11 -14.57
C HIS A 335 2.90 1.98 -15.17
N SER A 336 2.98 1.62 -16.45
CA SER A 336 4.18 1.76 -17.28
C SER A 336 4.32 3.20 -17.73
N ILE A 337 5.41 3.88 -17.40
CA ILE A 337 5.66 5.25 -17.84
C ILE A 337 6.96 5.30 -18.61
N CYS A 338 6.91 5.75 -19.86
CA CYS A 338 8.09 6.02 -20.66
C CYS A 338 8.02 7.43 -21.27
N ALA A 339 9.13 8.15 -21.29
CA ALA A 339 9.23 9.41 -22.02
C ALA A 339 10.50 9.46 -22.87
N THR A 340 10.40 10.07 -24.05
CA THR A 340 11.51 10.24 -24.99
C THR A 340 11.76 11.69 -25.28
N TRP A 341 13.02 12.09 -25.50
CA TRP A 341 13.40 13.38 -26.09
C TRP A 341 14.59 13.23 -27.03
N ASP A 342 14.62 14.02 -28.10
CA ASP A 342 15.69 14.01 -29.11
C ASP A 342 16.26 15.42 -29.34
N ALA A 343 17.58 15.57 -29.20
CA ALA A 343 18.25 16.87 -29.31
C ALA A 343 18.21 17.46 -30.72
N SER A 344 18.09 16.64 -31.76
CA SER A 344 18.11 17.11 -33.15
C SER A 344 16.79 17.78 -33.53
N SER A 345 15.68 17.10 -33.24
CA SER A 345 14.33 17.53 -33.54
C SER A 345 13.70 18.39 -32.43
N GLY A 346 14.21 18.28 -31.21
CA GLY A 346 13.65 18.90 -30.01
C GLY A 346 12.28 18.33 -29.60
N LEU A 347 11.93 17.15 -30.12
CA LEU A 347 10.64 16.52 -29.87
C LEU A 347 10.67 15.70 -28.59
N VAL A 348 9.61 15.82 -27.79
CA VAL A 348 9.32 15.03 -26.59
C VAL A 348 8.02 14.24 -26.78
N GLN A 349 7.93 13.05 -26.17
CA GLN A 349 6.74 12.20 -26.22
C GLN A 349 6.64 11.33 -24.97
N LEU A 350 5.41 11.08 -24.51
CA LEU A 350 5.10 10.23 -23.36
C LEU A 350 4.36 8.97 -23.81
N TRP A 351 4.57 7.87 -23.09
CA TRP A 351 3.75 6.67 -23.13
C TRP A 351 3.32 6.33 -21.72
N VAL A 352 2.02 6.08 -21.55
CA VAL A 352 1.45 5.51 -20.32
C VAL A 352 0.79 4.19 -20.69
N ASP A 353 1.21 3.10 -20.07
CA ASP A 353 0.76 1.74 -20.35
C ASP A 353 0.86 1.37 -21.84
N GLY A 354 1.94 1.80 -22.48
CA GLY A 354 2.21 1.55 -23.90
C GLY A 354 1.40 2.43 -24.86
N ILE A 355 0.48 3.26 -24.36
CA ILE A 355 -0.31 4.18 -25.17
C ILE A 355 0.49 5.48 -25.38
N PRO A 356 0.83 5.85 -26.63
CA PRO A 356 1.58 7.07 -26.93
C PRO A 356 0.75 8.34 -26.81
N SER A 357 1.38 9.42 -26.37
CA SER A 357 0.89 10.79 -26.53
C SER A 357 1.17 11.31 -27.94
N SER A 358 0.59 12.47 -28.29
CA SER A 358 1.13 13.28 -29.38
C SER A 358 2.57 13.74 -29.07
N ARG A 359 3.41 13.86 -30.10
CA ARG A 359 4.74 14.47 -29.98
C ARG A 359 4.60 15.98 -29.77
N LYS A 360 5.40 16.53 -28.87
CA LYS A 360 5.47 17.97 -28.58
C LYS A 360 6.89 18.47 -28.78
N PHE A 361 7.08 19.79 -28.90
CA PHE A 361 8.40 20.40 -29.02
C PHE A 361 8.77 21.11 -27.72
N THR A 362 9.99 20.90 -27.24
CA THR A 362 10.53 21.55 -26.04
C THR A 362 11.86 22.25 -26.33
N GLY A 363 12.65 21.78 -27.29
CA GLY A 363 13.85 22.49 -27.75
C GLY A 363 14.96 21.56 -28.22
N SER A 364 15.76 22.05 -29.16
CA SER A 364 16.90 21.34 -29.74
C SER A 364 18.22 21.68 -29.02
N GLY A 365 19.23 20.83 -29.21
CA GLY A 365 20.58 20.96 -28.66
C GLY A 365 20.86 19.94 -27.57
N THR A 366 22.13 19.60 -27.34
CA THR A 366 22.55 18.50 -26.45
C THR A 366 22.53 18.85 -24.96
N MET A 367 22.29 17.86 -24.10
CA MET A 367 22.49 17.95 -22.65
C MET A 367 23.94 17.51 -22.35
N ALA A 368 24.83 18.45 -22.04
CA ALA A 368 26.28 18.20 -21.99
C ALA A 368 26.95 18.66 -20.69
N GLU A 369 26.15 18.84 -19.63
CA GLU A 369 26.61 19.22 -18.30
C GLU A 369 26.48 18.04 -17.34
N GLN A 370 27.22 18.09 -16.22
CA GLN A 370 27.14 17.05 -15.19
C GLN A 370 25.72 16.95 -14.64
N MET A 371 25.05 15.82 -14.84
CA MET A 371 23.66 15.64 -14.42
C MET A 371 23.53 15.03 -13.02
N ILE A 372 22.43 15.39 -12.35
CA ILE A 372 21.92 14.72 -11.15
C ILE A 372 20.52 14.21 -11.46
N ILE A 373 20.33 12.91 -11.27
CA ILE A 373 19.03 12.25 -11.43
C ILE A 373 18.50 11.89 -10.05
N VAL A 374 17.25 12.28 -9.78
CA VAL A 374 16.56 12.07 -8.51
C VAL A 374 15.20 11.44 -8.76
N LEU A 375 14.88 10.41 -7.97
CA LEU A 375 13.52 9.91 -7.76
C LEU A 375 13.00 10.41 -6.41
N GLY A 376 11.69 10.63 -6.32
CA GLY A 376 11.03 11.04 -5.09
C GLY A 376 10.80 12.54 -4.95
N GLN A 377 11.50 13.37 -5.73
CA GLN A 377 11.48 14.83 -5.62
C GLN A 377 11.56 15.51 -6.99
N ASP A 378 11.05 16.74 -7.05
CA ASP A 378 11.39 17.68 -8.11
C ASP A 378 12.61 18.51 -7.70
N GLN A 379 13.54 18.74 -8.62
CA GLN A 379 14.74 19.53 -8.38
C GLN A 379 14.46 20.98 -8.79
N ASP A 380 14.15 21.86 -7.84
CA ASP A 380 14.07 23.32 -8.09
C ASP A 380 15.46 24.01 -8.05
N SER A 381 16.51 23.23 -7.79
CA SER A 381 17.90 23.59 -8.03
C SER A 381 18.74 22.33 -8.23
N TYR A 382 19.95 22.50 -8.75
CA TYR A 382 20.86 21.38 -9.01
C TYR A 382 21.14 20.54 -7.74
N GLY A 383 20.47 19.37 -7.64
CA GLY A 383 20.55 18.46 -6.51
C GLY A 383 19.81 18.90 -5.23
N GLY A 384 18.88 19.86 -5.29
CA GLY A 384 18.21 20.38 -4.10
C GLY A 384 16.97 21.24 -4.34
N SER A 385 16.66 22.11 -3.37
CA SER A 385 15.45 22.95 -3.30
C SER A 385 14.12 22.19 -3.34
N PHE A 386 14.09 20.96 -2.84
CA PHE A 386 12.91 20.10 -2.84
C PHE A 386 11.71 20.71 -2.10
N ASP A 387 10.53 20.73 -2.73
CA ASP A 387 9.24 21.01 -2.08
C ASP A 387 8.51 19.71 -1.74
N ALA A 388 8.12 19.56 -0.47
CA ALA A 388 7.34 18.41 0.00
C ALA A 388 6.05 18.24 -0.81
N LYS A 389 5.39 19.32 -1.22
CA LYS A 389 4.13 19.27 -1.99
C LYS A 389 4.30 18.71 -3.40
N GLN A 390 5.53 18.66 -3.92
CA GLN A 390 5.89 18.08 -5.21
C GLN A 390 6.54 16.69 -5.08
N SER A 391 6.73 16.20 -3.84
CA SER A 391 7.36 14.90 -3.60
C SER A 391 6.48 13.75 -4.03
N PHE A 392 7.10 12.65 -4.49
CA PHE A 392 6.40 11.41 -4.78
C PHE A 392 6.12 10.63 -3.49
N VAL A 393 4.91 10.08 -3.40
CA VAL A 393 4.51 9.10 -2.37
C VAL A 393 3.92 7.91 -3.11
N GLY A 394 4.48 6.73 -2.89
CA GLY A 394 4.15 5.52 -3.64
C GLY A 394 5.35 4.61 -3.87
N MET A 395 5.27 3.76 -4.88
CA MET A 395 6.27 2.75 -5.21
C MET A 395 6.79 2.95 -6.65
N ILE A 396 8.11 2.81 -6.86
CA ILE A 396 8.77 2.86 -8.17
C ILE A 396 9.58 1.58 -8.38
N SER A 397 9.46 0.97 -9.56
CA SER A 397 10.27 -0.19 -9.95
C SER A 397 10.68 -0.16 -11.42
N ASP A 398 11.63 -1.02 -11.79
CA ASP A 398 12.00 -1.30 -13.18
C ASP A 398 12.41 -0.06 -14.00
N LEU A 399 13.19 0.84 -13.38
CA LEU A 399 13.68 2.06 -14.04
C LEU A 399 14.90 1.76 -14.93
N HIS A 400 14.78 2.16 -16.19
CA HIS A 400 15.83 2.11 -17.20
C HIS A 400 15.91 3.43 -17.96
N MET A 401 17.11 3.78 -18.41
CA MET A 401 17.37 4.98 -19.20
C MET A 401 18.36 4.70 -20.32
N TRP A 402 18.08 5.27 -21.49
CA TRP A 402 18.88 5.18 -22.71
C TRP A 402 19.28 6.56 -23.23
N ASP A 403 20.42 6.65 -23.90
CA ASP A 403 20.90 7.85 -24.58
C ASP A 403 20.46 7.96 -26.05
N ASN A 404 19.50 7.13 -26.44
CA ASN A 404 18.84 7.13 -27.74
C ASN A 404 17.31 7.09 -27.57
N VAL A 405 16.59 7.52 -28.60
CA VAL A 405 15.13 7.35 -28.64
C VAL A 405 14.84 5.88 -28.96
N LEU A 406 14.15 5.19 -28.06
CA LEU A 406 13.63 3.84 -28.34
C LEU A 406 12.49 3.90 -29.34
N SER A 407 12.39 2.87 -30.18
CA SER A 407 11.25 2.71 -31.07
C SER A 407 9.96 2.39 -30.29
N PRO A 408 8.78 2.68 -30.86
CA PRO A 408 7.51 2.27 -30.24
C PRO A 408 7.43 0.77 -29.96
N CYS A 409 8.08 -0.08 -30.77
CA CYS A 409 8.12 -1.52 -30.54
C CYS A 409 8.93 -1.89 -29.29
N GLU A 410 10.06 -1.22 -29.05
CA GLU A 410 10.88 -1.43 -27.85
C GLU A 410 10.15 -0.93 -26.59
N ILE A 411 9.46 0.20 -26.66
CA ILE A 411 8.63 0.71 -25.55
C ILE A 411 7.47 -0.26 -25.24
N GLN A 412 6.86 -0.86 -26.27
CA GLN A 412 5.81 -1.87 -26.07
C GLN A 412 6.37 -3.16 -25.46
N LYS A 413 7.58 -3.58 -25.88
CA LYS A 413 8.28 -4.73 -25.29
C LYS A 413 8.58 -4.48 -23.82
N TYR A 414 9.07 -3.29 -23.46
CA TYR A 414 9.24 -2.88 -22.07
C TYR A 414 7.91 -2.95 -21.31
N THR A 415 6.85 -2.32 -21.86
CA THR A 415 5.52 -2.27 -21.23
C THR A 415 4.93 -3.65 -20.96
N GLY A 416 5.13 -4.60 -21.88
CA GLY A 416 4.64 -5.97 -21.78
C GLY A 416 5.61 -6.96 -21.13
N ASP A 417 6.62 -6.48 -20.37
CA ASP A 417 7.63 -7.31 -19.68
C ASP A 417 8.29 -8.36 -20.62
N SER A 418 8.48 -7.99 -21.88
CA SER A 418 9.07 -8.80 -22.94
C SER A 418 10.54 -8.43 -23.16
N ASN A 419 11.24 -9.09 -24.07
CA ASN A 419 12.65 -8.78 -24.33
C ASN A 419 12.85 -7.37 -24.92
N PHE A 420 13.36 -6.43 -24.12
CA PHE A 420 13.72 -5.05 -24.47
C PHE A 420 15.22 -4.81 -24.25
N PRO A 421 15.85 -3.84 -24.95
CA PRO A 421 17.27 -3.57 -24.79
C PRO A 421 17.58 -3.06 -23.38
N ASP A 422 18.63 -3.59 -22.74
CA ASP A 422 19.07 -3.09 -21.44
C ASP A 422 19.37 -1.58 -21.47
N GLY A 423 19.03 -0.88 -20.39
CA GLY A 423 19.31 0.55 -20.23
C GLY A 423 20.82 0.84 -20.25
N ASN A 424 21.28 1.69 -21.16
CA ASN A 424 22.71 1.96 -21.33
C ASN A 424 23.20 3.21 -20.54
N VAL A 425 22.28 3.97 -19.93
CA VAL A 425 22.53 5.09 -19.01
C VAL A 425 22.21 4.71 -17.56
N LEU A 426 21.02 4.13 -17.34
CA LEU A 426 20.58 3.53 -16.08
C LEU A 426 19.97 2.16 -16.39
N ASN A 427 20.30 1.15 -15.60
CA ASN A 427 19.77 -0.20 -15.73
C ASN A 427 19.37 -0.73 -14.37
N TRP A 428 18.07 -1.00 -14.14
CA TRP A 428 17.54 -1.47 -12.87
C TRP A 428 18.28 -2.69 -12.30
N LYS A 429 18.78 -3.58 -13.17
CA LYS A 429 19.48 -4.82 -12.78
C LYS A 429 20.93 -4.59 -12.32
N ALA A 430 21.47 -3.39 -12.56
CA ALA A 430 22.86 -3.05 -12.28
C ALA A 430 23.01 -1.53 -12.03
N MET A 431 22.14 -0.97 -11.19
CA MET A 431 22.10 0.48 -10.93
C MET A 431 22.84 0.84 -9.64
N GLU A 432 23.65 1.90 -9.70
CA GLU A 432 24.20 2.56 -8.52
C GLU A 432 23.30 3.71 -8.08
N PHE A 433 23.04 3.79 -6.77
CA PHE A 433 22.17 4.81 -6.20
C PHE A 433 22.54 5.14 -4.75
N LYS A 434 22.04 6.29 -4.27
CA LYS A 434 22.11 6.72 -2.88
C LYS A 434 20.72 7.09 -2.37
N ILE A 435 20.27 6.39 -1.34
CA ILE A 435 19.05 6.73 -0.61
C ILE A 435 19.37 7.84 0.41
N THR A 436 18.50 8.86 0.47
CA THR A 436 18.45 9.86 1.53
C THR A 436 17.04 9.90 2.10
N GLY A 437 16.92 10.02 3.43
CA GLY A 437 15.61 10.05 4.10
C GLY A 437 14.93 8.68 4.14
N ARG A 438 13.60 8.67 4.34
CA ARG A 438 12.80 7.44 4.48
C ARG A 438 12.39 6.90 3.12
N VAL A 439 13.27 6.12 2.50
CA VAL A 439 12.96 5.30 1.33
C VAL A 439 13.34 3.86 1.67
N GLN A 440 12.46 2.92 1.37
CA GLN A 440 12.70 1.50 1.61
C GLN A 440 12.87 0.73 0.30
N ILE A 441 13.66 -0.34 0.34
CA ILE A 441 13.77 -1.31 -0.74
C ILE A 441 12.97 -2.52 -0.29
N GLU A 442 11.96 -2.88 -1.06
CA GLU A 442 11.07 -3.99 -0.74
C GLU A 442 10.89 -4.90 -1.95
N GLU A 443 10.48 -6.15 -1.73
CA GLU A 443 10.09 -7.02 -2.82
C GLU A 443 8.85 -6.43 -3.54
N LYS A 444 8.89 -6.48 -4.86
CA LYS A 444 7.84 -6.02 -5.76
C LYS A 444 6.61 -6.90 -5.56
N GLN A 445 5.46 -6.25 -5.41
CA GLN A 445 4.18 -6.95 -5.33
C GLN A 445 3.81 -7.42 -6.74
N SER A 446 3.75 -8.74 -6.94
CA SER A 446 3.44 -9.34 -8.24
C SER A 446 1.99 -9.06 -8.65
N LYS A 447 1.77 -8.71 -9.93
CA LYS A 447 0.44 -8.43 -10.51
C LYS A 447 -0.43 -9.69 -10.71
N TYR A 448 0.08 -10.88 -10.37
CA TYR A 448 -0.54 -12.15 -10.72
C TYR A 448 -0.59 -13.11 -9.53
N SER A 449 -1.80 -13.61 -9.25
CA SER A 449 -2.07 -14.77 -8.40
C SER A 449 -1.31 -16.04 -8.84
N SER A 450 -0.81 -16.09 -10.08
CA SER A 450 -0.02 -17.22 -10.59
C SER A 450 1.32 -17.43 -9.87
N MET A 451 1.82 -16.44 -9.11
CA MET A 451 3.03 -16.61 -8.29
C MET A 451 2.73 -17.09 -6.86
N CYS A 452 1.46 -17.07 -6.44
CA CYS A 452 1.05 -17.54 -5.11
C CYS A 452 0.82 -19.05 -5.02
N ASN A 453 0.97 -19.75 -6.16
CA ASN A 453 0.82 -21.20 -6.28
C ASN A 453 2.16 -21.96 -6.27
N ASN A 454 3.26 -21.33 -5.83
CA ASN A 454 4.58 -21.97 -5.73
C ASN A 454 4.93 -22.37 -4.30
#